data_AF-Q8C1M4-F1
#
_entry.id   AF-Q8C1M4-F1
#
_cell.length_a   1.000
_cell.length_b   1.000
_cell.length_c   1.000
_cell.angle_alpha   90.00
_cell.angle_beta   90.00
_cell.angle_gamma   90.00
#
_symmetry.space_group_name_H-M   'P 1'
#
loop_
_entity.id
_entity.type
_entity.pdbx_description
1 polymer ?
#
loop_
_entity_poly.entity_id
_entity_poly.type
_entity_poly.pdbx_seq_one_letter_code
_entity_poly.pdbx_strand_id
1 'polypeptide(L)'
;MGTGKVVDRKVELEKEDGHELHKRLSQVDPEMAAKLHPHDKRKVARSLQVFEETGISHSEFLHRQHAEDGGGPLGGPLRFPNPCILWLHADQAVLDERLDKRVDDMLAAGLLEELRGFHRRYNLKNISENSQDYQHGIFQSIGFKEFHEYLTTEGKCTPETSNQLLKKGIEALKQVTKRYARKQNRWVKNRFLSRSQTYSHASEDGIQ
;
A
#
# COMPACT_ATOMS: atom_id res chain seq x y z
N MET A 1 -12.95 -34.12 -9.88
CA MET A 1 -13.52 -32.76 -9.95
C MET A 1 -12.36 -31.78 -9.92
N GLY A 2 -12.13 -31.09 -11.03
CA GLY A 2 -10.92 -30.31 -11.26
C GLY A 2 -10.85 -29.09 -10.34
N THR A 3 -9.76 -28.97 -9.59
CA THR A 3 -9.33 -27.74 -8.94
C THR A 3 -8.91 -26.76 -10.04
N GLY A 4 -9.88 -26.13 -10.71
CA GLY A 4 -9.60 -24.97 -11.56
C GLY A 4 -8.94 -23.92 -10.69
N LYS A 5 -7.72 -23.50 -11.04
CA LYS A 5 -7.12 -22.30 -10.44
C LYS A 5 -8.14 -21.17 -10.64
N VAL A 6 -8.77 -20.72 -9.57
CA VAL A 6 -9.56 -19.48 -9.60
C VAL A 6 -8.53 -18.38 -9.81
N VAL A 7 -8.28 -18.06 -11.08
CA VAL A 7 -7.42 -16.94 -11.43
C VAL A 7 -8.16 -15.70 -10.96
N ASP A 8 -7.53 -14.92 -10.07
CA ASP A 8 -8.10 -13.67 -9.59
C ASP A 8 -8.31 -12.76 -10.81
N ARG A 9 -9.58 -12.51 -11.15
CA ARG A 9 -9.99 -11.74 -12.33
C ARG A 9 -9.30 -10.38 -12.39
N LYS A 10 -9.03 -9.79 -11.23
CA LYS A 10 -8.27 -8.54 -11.12
C LYS A 10 -6.88 -8.63 -11.74
N VAL A 11 -6.17 -9.73 -11.51
CA VAL A 11 -4.79 -9.94 -12.00
C VAL A 11 -4.78 -10.07 -13.51
N GLU A 12 -5.84 -10.61 -14.12
CA GLU A 12 -5.99 -10.63 -15.57
C GLU A 12 -6.20 -9.23 -16.13
N LEU A 13 -7.12 -8.46 -15.52
CA LEU A 13 -7.41 -7.08 -15.92
C LEU A 13 -6.17 -6.19 -15.80
N GLU A 14 -5.35 -6.35 -14.77
CA GLU A 14 -4.13 -5.55 -14.59
C GLU A 14 -3.08 -5.73 -15.71
N LYS A 15 -3.19 -6.81 -16.53
CA LYS A 15 -2.33 -7.01 -17.71
C LYS A 15 -2.78 -6.21 -18.93
N GLU A 16 -4.01 -5.71 -18.94
CA GLU A 16 -4.55 -4.90 -20.03
C GLU A 16 -4.02 -3.45 -19.99
N ASP A 17 -4.25 -2.72 -21.08
CA ASP A 17 -3.92 -1.31 -21.12
C ASP A 17 -4.82 -0.48 -20.19
N GLY A 18 -4.25 0.50 -19.50
CA GLY A 18 -4.96 1.29 -18.50
C GLY A 18 -6.04 2.19 -19.08
N HIS A 19 -5.80 2.72 -20.28
CA HIS A 19 -6.80 3.55 -20.97
C HIS A 19 -7.97 2.69 -21.46
N GLU A 20 -7.71 1.48 -21.94
CA GLU A 20 -8.78 0.57 -22.36
C GLU A 20 -9.62 0.11 -21.16
N LEU A 21 -9.00 -0.24 -20.04
CA LEU A 21 -9.73 -0.53 -18.79
C LEU A 21 -10.56 0.67 -18.33
N HIS A 22 -10.01 1.88 -18.40
CA HIS A 22 -10.72 3.10 -17.99
C HIS A 22 -11.91 3.40 -18.91
N LYS A 23 -11.76 3.18 -20.22
CA LYS A 23 -12.84 3.28 -21.20
C LYS A 23 -13.95 2.27 -20.92
N ARG A 24 -13.60 1.01 -20.64
CA ARG A 24 -14.55 -0.01 -20.20
C ARG A 24 -15.27 0.40 -18.92
N LEU A 25 -14.53 0.91 -17.93
CA LEU A 25 -15.11 1.40 -16.67
C LEU A 25 -16.09 2.55 -16.92
N SER A 26 -15.78 3.45 -17.85
CA SER A 26 -16.64 4.59 -18.19
C SER A 26 -18.00 4.17 -18.77
N GLN A 27 -18.08 2.99 -19.39
CA GLN A 27 -19.33 2.45 -19.94
C GLN A 27 -20.23 1.83 -18.85
N VAL A 28 -19.64 1.19 -17.84
CA VAL A 28 -20.38 0.45 -16.80
C VAL A 28 -20.56 1.24 -15.51
N ASP A 29 -19.66 2.16 -15.22
CA ASP A 29 -19.62 2.98 -14.01
C ASP A 29 -18.96 4.35 -14.31
N PRO A 30 -19.69 5.26 -14.99
CA PRO A 30 -19.15 6.57 -15.39
C PRO A 30 -18.79 7.45 -14.19
N GLU A 31 -19.51 7.31 -13.07
CA GLU A 31 -19.19 8.03 -11.83
C GLU A 31 -17.83 7.59 -11.28
N MET A 32 -17.55 6.29 -11.26
CA MET A 32 -16.27 5.81 -10.77
C MET A 32 -15.13 6.12 -11.74
N ALA A 33 -15.38 6.05 -13.05
CA ALA A 33 -14.42 6.47 -14.06
C ALA A 33 -14.03 7.96 -13.95
N ALA A 34 -14.96 8.84 -13.58
CA ALA A 34 -14.66 10.26 -13.36
C ALA A 34 -13.74 10.52 -12.16
N LYS A 35 -13.79 9.67 -11.12
CA LYS A 35 -12.95 9.81 -9.91
C LYS A 35 -11.59 9.12 -10.04
N LEU A 36 -11.46 8.09 -10.88
CA LEU A 36 -10.22 7.31 -11.05
C LEU A 36 -9.44 7.78 -12.27
N HIS A 37 -8.15 8.05 -12.08
CA HIS A 37 -7.25 8.37 -13.19
C HIS A 37 -6.97 7.10 -14.03
N PRO A 38 -6.85 7.15 -15.37
CA PRO A 38 -6.55 5.98 -16.22
C PRO A 38 -5.25 5.23 -15.83
N HIS A 39 -4.26 5.96 -15.31
CA HIS A 39 -3.02 5.37 -14.78
C HIS A 39 -3.19 4.60 -13.45
N ASP A 40 -4.30 4.76 -12.73
CA ASP A 40 -4.61 4.00 -11.51
C ASP A 40 -5.14 2.58 -11.86
N LYS A 41 -4.41 1.85 -12.72
CA LYS A 41 -4.81 0.57 -13.31
C LYS A 41 -5.40 -0.41 -12.27
N ARG A 42 -4.76 -0.53 -11.10
CA ARG A 42 -5.22 -1.43 -10.03
C ARG A 42 -6.61 -1.09 -9.48
N LYS A 43 -6.92 0.20 -9.35
CA LYS A 43 -8.24 0.65 -8.85
C LYS A 43 -9.31 0.52 -9.94
N VAL A 44 -8.94 0.81 -11.19
CA VAL A 44 -9.81 0.64 -12.35
C VAL A 44 -10.16 -0.84 -12.52
N ALA A 45 -9.15 -1.71 -12.54
CA ALA A 45 -9.32 -3.16 -12.59
C ALA A 45 -10.18 -3.69 -11.44
N ARG A 46 -9.97 -3.19 -10.20
CA ARG A 46 -10.83 -3.58 -9.06
C ARG A 46 -12.28 -3.14 -9.24
N SER A 47 -12.52 -1.95 -9.78
CA SER A 47 -13.90 -1.45 -9.97
C SER A 47 -14.63 -2.24 -11.06
N LEU A 48 -13.92 -2.58 -12.15
CA LEU A 48 -14.43 -3.49 -13.17
C LEU A 48 -14.69 -4.89 -12.61
N GLN A 49 -13.78 -5.45 -11.82
CA GLN A 49 -13.96 -6.75 -11.19
C GLN A 49 -15.24 -6.77 -10.33
N VAL A 50 -15.46 -5.75 -9.50
CA VAL A 50 -16.68 -5.65 -8.67
C VAL A 50 -17.93 -5.71 -9.55
N PHE A 51 -17.95 -4.96 -10.65
CA PHE A 51 -19.08 -4.99 -11.59
C PHE A 51 -19.24 -6.35 -12.28
N GLU A 52 -18.16 -6.95 -12.78
CA GLU A 52 -18.19 -8.26 -13.45
C GLU A 52 -18.65 -9.39 -12.51
N GLU A 53 -18.29 -9.34 -11.22
CA GLU A 53 -18.65 -10.36 -10.23
C GLU A 53 -20.06 -10.20 -9.65
N THR A 54 -20.56 -8.96 -9.55
CA THR A 54 -21.82 -8.68 -8.84
C THR A 54 -22.95 -8.15 -9.73
N GLY A 55 -22.63 -7.66 -10.93
CA GLY A 55 -23.54 -6.92 -11.80
C GLY A 55 -23.91 -5.52 -11.31
N ILE A 56 -23.36 -5.07 -10.17
CA ILE A 56 -23.64 -3.77 -9.56
C ILE A 56 -22.39 -2.89 -9.68
N SER A 57 -22.57 -1.62 -10.05
CA SER A 57 -21.44 -0.70 -10.18
C SER A 57 -20.73 -0.47 -8.83
N HIS A 58 -19.44 -0.16 -8.88
CA HIS A 58 -18.67 0.07 -7.66
C HIS A 58 -19.11 1.38 -6.97
N SER A 59 -19.45 2.40 -7.75
CA SER A 59 -20.08 3.64 -7.25
C SER A 59 -21.35 3.37 -6.44
N GLU A 60 -22.23 2.50 -6.91
CA GLU A 60 -23.47 2.13 -6.24
C GLU A 60 -23.21 1.45 -4.88
N PHE A 61 -22.24 0.53 -4.81
CA PHE A 61 -21.84 -0.04 -3.52
C PHE A 61 -21.33 1.02 -2.54
N LEU A 62 -20.54 1.98 -3.01
CA LEU A 62 -20.04 3.06 -2.17
C LEU A 62 -21.18 3.97 -1.69
N HIS A 63 -22.17 4.27 -2.53
CA HIS A 63 -23.36 5.03 -2.13
C HIS A 63 -24.15 4.32 -1.04
N ARG A 64 -24.39 3.00 -1.19
CA ARG A 64 -25.06 2.20 -0.16
C ARG A 64 -24.31 2.24 1.16
N GLN A 65 -22.99 2.05 1.13
CA GLN A 65 -22.16 2.14 2.34
C GLN A 65 -22.21 3.52 2.98
N HIS A 66 -22.24 4.60 2.19
CA HIS A 66 -22.33 5.96 2.72
C HIS A 66 -23.70 6.28 3.31
N ALA A 67 -24.77 5.65 2.81
CA ALA A 67 -26.15 5.85 3.24
C ALA A 67 -26.54 5.01 4.47
N GLU A 68 -25.73 4.03 4.86
CA GLU A 68 -25.92 3.28 6.10
C GLU A 68 -25.86 4.21 7.33
N ASP A 69 -26.58 3.87 8.40
CA ASP A 69 -26.54 4.64 9.65
C ASP A 69 -25.11 4.61 10.24
N GLY A 70 -24.52 5.78 10.49
CA GLY A 70 -23.10 5.94 10.79
C GLY A 70 -22.16 5.89 9.56
N GLY A 71 -22.70 5.81 8.35
CA GLY A 71 -21.95 5.98 7.11
C GLY A 71 -21.45 7.43 6.93
N GLY A 72 -20.40 7.60 6.13
CA GLY A 72 -19.91 8.93 5.77
C GLY A 72 -19.08 8.93 4.49
N PRO A 73 -18.54 10.09 4.05
CA PRO A 73 -17.82 10.23 2.78
C PRO A 73 -16.59 9.31 2.61
N LEU A 74 -16.17 8.69 3.70
CA LEU A 74 -14.98 7.87 3.81
C LEU A 74 -15.32 6.38 4.02
N GLY A 75 -16.57 5.98 3.82
CA GLY A 75 -17.06 4.60 3.90
C GLY A 75 -18.14 4.41 4.96
N GLY A 76 -18.67 3.18 5.04
CA GLY A 76 -19.73 2.79 5.96
C GLY A 76 -19.37 2.81 7.45
N PRO A 77 -20.33 2.53 8.33
CA PRO A 77 -20.19 2.66 9.78
C PRO A 77 -19.03 1.87 10.36
N LEU A 78 -18.57 2.34 11.53
CA LEU A 78 -17.64 1.55 12.33
C LEU A 78 -18.33 0.28 12.80
N ARG A 79 -17.61 -0.84 12.79
CA ARG A 79 -18.13 -2.13 13.25
C ARG A 79 -18.58 -2.10 14.72
N PHE A 80 -17.98 -1.23 15.53
CA PHE A 80 -18.28 -1.07 16.95
C PHE A 80 -18.66 0.40 17.23
N PRO A 81 -19.62 0.65 18.14
CA PRO A 81 -20.19 1.98 18.33
C PRO A 81 -19.26 2.98 19.04
N ASN A 82 -18.38 2.51 19.94
CA ASN A 82 -17.53 3.38 20.76
C ASN A 82 -16.06 2.92 20.80
N PRO A 83 -15.34 2.91 19.66
CA PRO A 83 -13.93 2.54 19.67
C PRO A 83 -13.08 3.63 20.31
N CYS A 84 -12.26 3.26 21.29
CA CYS A 84 -11.19 4.13 21.79
C CYS A 84 -9.97 4.02 20.87
N ILE A 85 -9.60 5.12 20.21
CA ILE A 85 -8.47 5.17 19.29
C ILE A 85 -7.37 6.02 19.93
N LEU A 86 -6.21 5.41 20.18
CA LEU A 86 -5.03 6.09 20.69
C LEU A 86 -4.05 6.32 19.54
N TRP A 87 -3.79 7.57 19.20
CA TRP A 87 -2.80 7.94 18.18
C TRP A 87 -1.53 8.47 18.83
N LEU A 88 -0.45 7.70 18.74
CA LEU A 88 0.87 8.14 19.16
C LEU A 88 1.48 9.03 18.07
N HIS A 89 1.73 10.29 18.44
CA HIS A 89 2.25 11.32 17.55
C HIS A 89 3.54 11.92 18.12
N ALA A 90 4.44 12.31 17.22
CA ALA A 90 5.65 13.05 17.53
C ALA A 90 5.90 14.07 16.43
N ASP A 91 6.58 15.17 16.77
CA ASP A 91 6.97 16.17 15.78
C ASP A 91 7.84 15.57 14.67
N GLN A 92 7.61 16.04 13.43
CA GLN A 92 8.21 15.42 12.26
C GLN A 92 9.74 15.45 12.28
N ALA A 93 10.35 16.53 12.76
CA ALA A 93 11.79 16.65 12.87
C ALA A 93 12.39 15.62 13.85
N VAL A 94 11.77 15.49 15.03
CA VAL A 94 12.17 14.51 16.06
C VAL A 94 11.98 13.08 15.55
N LEU A 95 10.87 12.83 14.85
CA LEU A 95 10.61 11.52 14.26
C LEU A 95 11.62 11.17 13.17
N ASP A 96 11.96 12.11 12.29
CA ASP A 96 12.93 11.88 11.21
C ASP A 96 14.32 11.51 11.75
N GLU A 97 14.79 12.18 12.81
CA GLU A 97 16.06 11.86 13.48
C GLU A 97 16.01 10.46 14.11
N ARG A 98 14.93 10.13 14.83
CA ARG A 98 14.76 8.81 15.43
C ARG A 98 14.70 7.70 14.38
N LEU A 99 14.09 7.95 13.23
CA LEU A 99 14.01 6.99 12.14
C LEU A 99 15.37 6.74 11.50
N ASP A 100 16.20 7.78 11.33
CA ASP A 100 17.58 7.61 10.85
C ASP A 100 18.39 6.76 11.82
N LYS A 101 18.37 7.14 13.11
CA LYS A 101 19.08 6.41 14.16
C LYS A 101 18.62 4.95 14.23
N ARG A 102 17.32 4.70 14.12
CA ARG A 102 16.77 3.34 14.11
C ARG A 102 17.33 2.51 12.96
N VAL A 103 17.49 3.08 11.77
CA VAL A 103 18.09 2.35 10.64
C VAL A 103 19.56 2.01 10.93
N ASP A 104 20.30 2.92 11.55
CA ASP A 104 21.69 2.66 11.96
C ASP A 104 21.75 1.54 13.01
N ASP A 105 20.85 1.57 14.01
CA ASP A 105 20.72 0.53 15.03
C ASP A 105 20.34 -0.83 14.41
N MET A 106 19.46 -0.85 13.40
CA MET A 106 19.08 -2.07 12.67
C MET A 106 20.28 -2.67 11.92
N LEU A 107 21.12 -1.84 11.31
CA LEU A 107 22.36 -2.30 10.65
C LEU A 107 23.31 -2.91 11.67
N ALA A 108 23.49 -2.26 12.82
CA ALA A 108 24.31 -2.78 13.92
C ALA A 108 23.75 -4.10 14.49
N ALA A 109 22.43 -4.27 14.49
CA ALA A 109 21.74 -5.48 14.92
C ALA A 109 21.78 -6.63 13.89
N GLY A 110 22.36 -6.43 12.70
CA GLY A 110 22.55 -7.50 11.71
C GLY A 110 21.53 -7.54 10.57
N LEU A 111 20.85 -6.42 10.27
CA LEU A 111 19.92 -6.32 9.12
C LEU A 111 20.51 -6.88 7.82
N LEU A 112 21.78 -6.60 7.53
CA LEU A 112 22.42 -7.08 6.29
C LEU A 112 22.49 -8.60 6.21
N GLU A 113 22.72 -9.28 7.34
CA GLU A 113 22.76 -10.74 7.39
C GLU A 113 21.38 -11.35 7.17
N GLU A 114 20.34 -10.73 7.72
CA GLU A 114 18.95 -11.12 7.46
C GLU A 114 18.59 -10.98 5.98
N LEU A 115 18.94 -9.84 5.37
CA LEU A 115 18.68 -9.57 3.96
C LEU A 115 19.42 -10.53 3.03
N ARG A 116 20.70 -10.81 3.32
CA ARG A 116 21.49 -11.83 2.62
C ARG A 116 20.88 -13.23 2.77
N GLY A 117 20.49 -13.60 3.98
CA GLY A 117 19.84 -14.89 4.25
C GLY A 117 18.52 -15.04 3.49
N PHE A 118 17.70 -14.00 3.48
CA PHE A 118 16.46 -13.96 2.71
C PHE A 118 16.71 -14.02 1.20
N HIS A 119 17.69 -13.26 0.69
CA HIS A 119 18.07 -13.25 -0.72
C HIS A 119 18.47 -14.65 -1.20
N ARG A 120 19.35 -15.33 -0.44
CA ARG A 120 19.82 -16.68 -0.77
C ARG A 120 18.69 -17.71 -0.78
N ARG A 121 17.81 -17.67 0.22
CA ARG A 121 16.75 -18.67 0.39
C ARG A 121 15.56 -18.48 -0.55
N TYR A 122 15.19 -17.24 -0.86
CA TYR A 122 13.92 -16.94 -1.52
C TYR A 122 14.09 -16.14 -2.81
N ASN A 123 14.95 -15.13 -2.81
CA ASN A 123 15.04 -14.24 -3.97
C ASN A 123 15.77 -14.89 -5.14
N LEU A 124 16.92 -15.56 -4.91
CA LEU A 124 17.71 -16.20 -5.97
C LEU A 124 16.86 -17.12 -6.86
N LYS A 125 15.99 -17.93 -6.24
CA LYS A 125 15.05 -18.81 -6.95
C LYS A 125 14.09 -18.02 -7.85
N ASN A 126 13.53 -16.91 -7.35
CA ASN A 126 12.64 -16.06 -8.13
C ASN A 126 13.37 -15.30 -9.26
N ILE A 127 14.65 -14.94 -9.07
CA ILE A 127 15.47 -14.36 -10.15
C ILE A 127 15.66 -15.39 -11.27
N SER A 128 16.02 -16.63 -10.93
CA SER A 128 16.22 -17.68 -11.93
C SER A 128 14.95 -18.02 -12.71
N GLU A 129 13.79 -17.83 -12.10
CA GLU A 129 12.48 -18.05 -12.72
C GLU A 129 11.93 -16.79 -13.44
N ASN A 130 12.70 -15.70 -13.51
CA ASN A 130 12.32 -14.39 -14.08
C ASN A 130 10.95 -13.86 -13.58
N SER A 131 10.61 -14.19 -12.33
CA SER A 131 9.31 -13.94 -11.71
C SER A 131 9.36 -12.83 -10.66
N GLN A 132 10.32 -11.91 -10.77
CA GLN A 132 10.52 -10.86 -9.78
C GLN A 132 9.37 -9.86 -9.78
N ASP A 133 8.46 -10.08 -8.84
CA ASP A 133 7.32 -9.23 -8.63
C ASP A 133 7.46 -8.44 -7.32
N TYR A 134 8.19 -7.32 -7.37
CA TYR A 134 8.26 -6.35 -6.26
C TYR A 134 6.92 -5.66 -5.97
N GLN A 135 5.91 -5.96 -6.78
CA GLN A 135 4.57 -5.45 -6.60
C GLN A 135 3.70 -6.41 -5.79
N HIS A 136 4.21 -7.53 -5.28
CA HIS A 136 3.42 -8.48 -4.51
C HIS A 136 4.15 -9.06 -3.29
N GLY A 137 3.38 -9.36 -2.24
CA GLY A 137 3.84 -10.07 -1.05
C GLY A 137 5.00 -9.40 -0.30
N ILE A 138 5.88 -10.22 0.26
CA ILE A 138 7.02 -9.77 1.10
C ILE A 138 7.99 -8.85 0.35
N PHE A 139 8.03 -8.93 -0.98
CA PHE A 139 8.92 -8.10 -1.82
C PHE A 139 8.51 -6.62 -1.88
N GLN A 140 7.29 -6.27 -1.46
CA GLN A 140 6.88 -4.86 -1.28
C GLN A 140 7.46 -4.21 -0.02
N SER A 141 7.95 -5.01 0.94
CA SER A 141 8.42 -4.52 2.22
C SER A 141 9.55 -3.49 2.08
N ILE A 142 9.55 -2.51 2.97
CA ILE A 142 10.64 -1.55 3.10
C ILE A 142 11.82 -2.27 3.74
N GLY A 143 13.00 -2.22 3.12
CA GLY A 143 14.21 -2.87 3.62
C GLY A 143 14.84 -3.83 2.61
N PHE A 144 14.06 -4.49 1.76
CA PHE A 144 14.61 -5.47 0.82
C PHE A 144 14.95 -4.85 -0.54
N LYS A 145 13.98 -4.17 -1.17
CA LYS A 145 14.11 -3.61 -2.52
C LYS A 145 15.22 -2.55 -2.61
N GLU A 146 15.45 -1.82 -1.52
CA GLU A 146 16.51 -0.80 -1.43
C GLU A 146 17.92 -1.42 -1.56
N PHE A 147 18.07 -2.69 -1.17
CA PHE A 147 19.35 -3.42 -1.25
C PHE A 147 19.39 -4.42 -2.39
N HIS A 148 18.41 -4.44 -3.30
CA HIS A 148 18.34 -5.45 -4.36
C HIS A 148 19.60 -5.49 -5.24
N GLU A 149 20.04 -4.34 -5.73
CA GLU A 149 21.26 -4.22 -6.55
C GLU A 149 22.49 -4.70 -5.76
N TYR A 150 22.60 -4.32 -4.49
CA TYR A 150 23.67 -4.76 -3.60
C TYR A 150 23.71 -6.28 -3.44
N LEU A 151 22.56 -6.91 -3.19
CA LEU A 151 22.44 -8.34 -2.95
C LEU A 151 22.67 -9.19 -4.22
N THR A 152 22.25 -8.70 -5.39
CA THR A 152 22.37 -9.44 -6.67
C THR A 152 23.78 -9.38 -7.28
N THR A 153 24.54 -8.36 -6.94
CA THR A 153 25.91 -8.11 -7.42
C THR A 153 26.98 -8.59 -6.43
N GLU A 154 26.56 -9.18 -5.31
CA GLU A 154 27.45 -9.76 -4.30
C GLU A 154 28.38 -10.80 -4.95
N GLY A 155 29.70 -10.63 -4.77
CA GLY A 155 30.74 -11.49 -5.36
C GLY A 155 31.00 -11.28 -6.86
N LYS A 156 30.29 -10.36 -7.53
CA LYS A 156 30.42 -10.09 -8.98
C LYS A 156 30.97 -8.70 -9.31
N CYS A 157 31.11 -7.83 -8.31
CA CYS A 157 31.59 -6.46 -8.46
C CYS A 157 32.81 -6.20 -7.57
N THR A 158 33.51 -5.08 -7.82
CA THR A 158 34.66 -4.69 -7.00
C THR A 158 34.21 -4.30 -5.58
N PRO A 159 35.09 -4.41 -4.56
CA PRO A 159 34.78 -3.97 -3.20
C PRO A 159 34.29 -2.51 -3.12
N GLU A 160 34.84 -1.63 -3.94
CA GLU A 160 34.46 -0.22 -4.01
C GLU A 160 33.02 -0.07 -4.51
N THR A 161 32.67 -0.80 -5.57
CA THR A 161 31.32 -0.79 -6.14
C THR A 161 30.31 -1.35 -5.14
N SER A 162 30.65 -2.46 -4.47
CA SER A 162 29.80 -3.08 -3.45
C SER A 162 29.53 -2.11 -2.29
N ASN A 163 30.56 -1.40 -1.82
CA ASN A 163 30.43 -0.39 -0.76
C ASN A 163 29.56 0.81 -1.19
N GLN A 164 29.65 1.23 -2.45
CA GLN A 164 28.79 2.29 -2.99
C GLN A 164 27.32 1.86 -3.04
N LEU A 165 27.04 0.64 -3.52
CA LEU A 165 25.69 0.08 -3.56
C LEU A 165 25.11 -0.09 -2.15
N LEU A 166 25.93 -0.51 -1.18
CA LEU A 166 25.53 -0.61 0.22
C LEU A 166 25.11 0.75 0.78
N LYS A 167 25.95 1.79 0.60
CA LYS A 167 25.62 3.15 1.04
C LYS A 167 24.35 3.68 0.38
N LYS A 168 24.19 3.43 -0.92
CA LYS A 168 22.97 3.78 -1.68
C LYS A 168 21.73 3.11 -1.09
N GLY A 169 21.82 1.81 -0.75
CA GLY A 169 20.73 1.05 -0.14
C GLY A 169 20.34 1.57 1.24
N ILE A 170 21.32 1.91 2.09
CA ILE A 170 21.09 2.48 3.42
C ILE A 170 20.38 3.84 3.32
N GLU A 171 20.86 4.73 2.46
CA GLU A 171 20.25 6.05 2.27
C GLU A 171 18.83 5.91 1.71
N ALA A 172 18.63 5.03 0.74
CA ALA A 172 17.31 4.73 0.21
C ALA A 172 16.37 4.22 1.31
N LEU A 173 16.83 3.30 2.17
CA LEU A 173 16.07 2.77 3.31
C LEU A 173 15.62 3.87 4.28
N LYS A 174 16.54 4.77 4.66
CA LYS A 174 16.23 5.93 5.51
C LYS A 174 15.15 6.80 4.87
N GLN A 175 15.33 7.14 3.58
CA GLN A 175 14.38 7.97 2.84
C GLN A 175 12.99 7.34 2.72
N VAL A 176 12.88 6.06 2.34
CA VAL A 176 11.58 5.41 2.19
C VAL A 176 10.88 5.23 3.53
N THR A 177 11.62 5.03 4.61
CA THR A 177 11.09 4.93 5.98
C THR A 177 10.46 6.26 6.40
N LYS A 178 11.16 7.39 6.18
CA LYS A 178 10.60 8.74 6.44
C LYS A 178 9.38 9.03 5.58
N ARG A 179 9.43 8.69 4.28
CA ARG A 179 8.27 8.85 3.37
C ARG A 179 7.07 8.04 3.84
N TYR A 180 7.30 6.82 4.32
CA TYR A 180 6.26 5.96 4.86
C TYR A 180 5.63 6.55 6.13
N ALA A 181 6.43 7.02 7.09
CA ALA A 181 5.94 7.70 8.28
C ALA A 181 5.09 8.93 7.95
N ARG A 182 5.54 9.77 7.01
CA ARG A 182 4.76 10.93 6.53
C ARG A 182 3.46 10.52 5.85
N LYS A 183 3.46 9.41 5.10
CA LYS A 183 2.25 8.85 4.48
C LYS A 183 1.26 8.35 5.54
N GLN A 184 1.74 7.68 6.59
CA GLN A 184 0.92 7.26 7.72
C GLN A 184 0.28 8.48 8.41
N ASN A 185 1.06 9.50 8.74
CA ASN A 185 0.56 10.73 9.36
C ASN A 185 -0.50 11.43 8.50
N ARG A 186 -0.26 11.58 7.18
CA ARG A 186 -1.26 12.14 6.26
C ARG A 186 -2.53 11.29 6.21
N TRP A 187 -2.39 9.98 6.18
CA TRP A 187 -3.54 9.09 6.11
C TRP A 187 -4.36 9.12 7.41
N VAL A 188 -3.72 9.14 8.59
CA VAL A 188 -4.42 9.32 9.87
C VAL A 188 -5.18 10.64 9.90
N LYS A 189 -4.52 11.75 9.54
CA LYS A 189 -5.16 13.08 9.51
C LYS A 189 -6.34 13.14 8.54
N ASN A 190 -6.15 12.67 7.31
CA ASN A 190 -7.11 12.86 6.22
C ASN A 190 -8.20 11.78 6.17
N ARG A 191 -8.00 10.61 6.79
CA ARG A 191 -8.92 9.48 6.69
C ARG A 191 -9.47 9.00 8.03
N PHE A 192 -8.71 9.13 9.12
CA PHE A 192 -9.19 8.73 10.44
C PHE A 192 -9.77 9.92 11.22
N LEU A 193 -9.04 11.03 11.36
CA LEU A 193 -9.49 12.18 12.15
C LEU A 193 -10.59 13.00 11.45
N SER A 194 -10.57 13.04 10.13
CA SER A 194 -11.65 13.65 9.34
C SER A 194 -12.98 12.90 9.47
N ARG A 195 -12.98 11.60 9.83
CA ARG A 195 -14.23 10.86 10.14
C ARG A 195 -14.80 11.28 11.48
N SER A 196 -13.96 11.51 12.50
CA SER A 196 -14.44 11.81 13.85
C SER A 196 -15.08 13.20 13.99
N GLN A 197 -14.71 14.16 13.13
CA GLN A 197 -15.33 15.51 13.16
C GLN A 197 -16.80 15.52 12.72
N THR A 198 -17.25 14.53 11.94
CA THR A 198 -18.66 14.45 11.53
C THR A 198 -19.58 13.98 12.66
N TYR A 199 -19.04 13.24 13.64
CA TYR A 199 -19.81 12.69 14.76
C TYR A 199 -19.97 13.65 15.94
N SER A 200 -19.13 14.68 16.07
CA SER A 200 -19.22 15.66 17.16
C SER A 200 -20.37 16.66 17.02
N HIS A 201 -21.03 16.74 15.87
CA HIS A 201 -22.17 17.64 15.66
C HIS A 201 -23.55 16.97 15.77
N ALA A 202 -23.61 15.65 15.92
CA ALA A 202 -24.89 14.91 15.98
C ALA A 202 -25.40 14.66 17.40
N SER A 203 -24.72 15.16 18.45
CA SER A 203 -25.01 14.83 19.85
C SER A 203 -25.51 16.00 20.72
N GLU A 204 -25.76 17.19 20.16
CA GLU A 204 -26.23 18.36 20.94
C GLU A 204 -27.75 18.64 20.84
N ASP A 205 -28.50 18.03 19.91
CA ASP A 205 -29.94 18.32 19.72
C ASP A 205 -30.90 17.36 20.48
N GLY A 206 -30.46 16.81 21.61
CA GLY A 206 -31.15 15.68 22.27
C GLY A 206 -31.52 15.84 23.75
N ILE A 207 -31.49 17.05 24.32
CA ILE A 207 -31.99 17.29 25.68
C ILE A 207 -32.79 18.59 25.73
N GLN A 208 -34.11 18.46 25.62
CA GLN A 208 -35.10 19.34 26.25
C GLN A 208 -36.11 18.47 27.00
#